data_AF-A0A4P9XL55-F1
#
_entry.id   AF-A0A4P9XL55-F1
#
_cell.length_a   1.000
_cell.length_b   1.000
_cell.length_c   1.000
_cell.angle_alpha   90.00
_cell.angle_beta   90.00
_cell.angle_gamma   90.00
#
_symmetry.space_group_name_H-M   'P 1'
#
loop_
_entity.id
_entity.type
_entity.pdbx_description
1 polymer ?
#
loop_
_entity_poly.entity_id
_entity_poly.type
_entity_poly.pdbx_seq_one_letter_code
_entity_poly.pdbx_strand_id
1 'polypeptide(L)'
;MQSGNTAVRRVYSPAQRHLWLLVRRILAVRGSLTTMDLYNEAVAIYGDRVGTVNSFKTHVLRPMREEKILKVRMPNVETDARRQAREAHKAAVAAKTDAVKLYEALQARYGLKLSKANNEFKKKKQPKFGKQTGQASSLWQLASSYEAQELAKEGLPTPQEMAQIGKKYAALGGQLEKAEVV
;
A
#
# COMPACT_ATOMS: atom_id res chain seq x y z
N MET A 1 -35.81 19.11 -10.14
CA MET A 1 -34.74 18.84 -11.12
C MET A 1 -33.83 17.77 -10.54
N GLN A 2 -34.05 16.49 -10.88
CA GLN A 2 -33.16 15.39 -10.49
C GLN A 2 -32.11 15.24 -11.59
N SER A 3 -30.89 15.68 -11.32
CA SER A 3 -29.72 15.35 -12.12
C SER A 3 -29.45 13.86 -11.95
N GLY A 4 -29.94 13.07 -12.90
CA GLY A 4 -29.58 11.67 -13.05
C GLY A 4 -28.08 11.56 -13.18
N ASN A 5 -27.44 11.03 -12.14
CA ASN A 5 -26.03 10.71 -12.12
C ASN A 5 -25.83 9.48 -13.03
N THR A 6 -25.85 9.70 -14.34
CA THR A 6 -25.55 8.65 -15.32
C THR A 6 -24.10 8.27 -15.09
N ALA A 7 -23.87 7.23 -14.30
CA ALA A 7 -22.58 6.61 -14.16
C ALA A 7 -22.18 6.14 -15.58
N VAL A 8 -21.39 6.96 -16.26
CA VAL A 8 -20.72 6.59 -17.51
C VAL A 8 -19.82 5.41 -17.12
N ARG A 9 -20.33 4.19 -17.26
CA ARG A 9 -19.54 2.98 -17.11
C ARG A 9 -18.46 3.09 -18.17
N ARG A 10 -17.24 3.39 -17.76
CA ARG A 10 -16.09 3.46 -18.66
C ARG A 10 -15.98 2.09 -19.33
N VAL A 11 -16.25 2.05 -20.63
CA VAL A 11 -16.08 0.83 -21.42
C VAL A 11 -14.58 0.69 -21.67
N TYR A 12 -13.90 -0.03 -20.78
CA TYR A 12 -12.48 -0.34 -20.98
C TYR A 12 -12.32 -1.24 -22.20
N SER A 13 -11.34 -0.90 -23.03
CA SER A 13 -11.07 -1.70 -24.22
C SER A 13 -10.76 -3.15 -23.81
N PRO A 14 -11.10 -4.14 -24.63
CA PRO A 14 -10.74 -5.53 -24.35
C PRO A 14 -9.22 -5.72 -24.16
N ALA A 15 -8.43 -4.83 -24.76
CA ALA A 15 -6.98 -4.77 -24.54
C ALA A 15 -6.62 -4.37 -23.09
N GLN A 16 -7.40 -3.52 -22.43
CA GLN A 16 -7.19 -3.17 -21.03
C GLN A 16 -7.65 -4.27 -20.08
N ARG A 17 -8.76 -4.96 -20.39
CA ARG A 17 -9.35 -5.98 -19.50
C ARG A 17 -8.46 -7.20 -19.26
N HIS A 18 -7.71 -7.66 -20.27
CA HIS A 18 -6.81 -8.78 -20.07
C HIS A 18 -5.56 -8.38 -19.25
N LEU A 19 -5.06 -7.15 -19.38
CA LEU A 19 -4.01 -6.60 -18.51
C LEU A 19 -4.47 -6.53 -17.05
N TRP A 20 -5.76 -6.27 -16.82
CA TRP A 20 -6.32 -6.29 -15.46
C TRP A 20 -6.31 -7.69 -14.86
N LEU A 21 -6.60 -8.72 -15.68
CA LEU A 21 -6.54 -10.12 -15.24
C LEU A 21 -5.10 -10.54 -14.89
N LEU A 22 -4.12 -10.12 -15.70
CA LEU A 22 -2.70 -10.30 -15.40
C LEU A 22 -2.34 -9.69 -14.04
N VAL A 23 -2.69 -8.41 -13.83
CA VAL A 23 -2.42 -7.71 -12.56
C VAL A 23 -3.09 -8.40 -11.38
N ARG A 24 -4.33 -8.87 -11.53
CA ARG A 24 -5.05 -9.59 -10.47
C ARG A 24 -4.35 -10.88 -10.11
N ARG A 25 -3.95 -11.69 -11.09
CA ARG A 25 -3.22 -12.95 -10.81
C ARG A 25 -1.84 -12.71 -10.21
N ILE A 26 -1.07 -11.71 -10.69
CA ILE A 26 0.23 -11.37 -10.08
C ILE A 26 0.06 -10.99 -8.61
N LEU A 27 -0.89 -10.11 -8.28
CA LEU A 27 -1.14 -9.68 -6.90
C LEU A 27 -1.75 -10.79 -6.03
N ALA A 28 -2.48 -11.73 -6.62
CA ALA A 28 -2.99 -12.91 -5.91
C ALA A 28 -1.85 -13.84 -5.47
N VAL A 29 -0.88 -14.08 -6.36
CA VAL A 29 0.26 -14.98 -6.10
C VAL A 29 1.34 -14.31 -5.25
N ARG A 30 1.74 -13.09 -5.58
CA ARG A 30 2.88 -12.39 -4.95
C ARG A 30 2.49 -11.54 -3.73
N GLY A 31 1.21 -11.25 -3.56
CA GLY A 31 0.72 -10.35 -2.52
C GLY A 31 0.90 -8.87 -2.88
N SER A 32 1.11 -8.02 -1.87
CA SER A 32 1.18 -6.57 -2.07
C SER A 32 2.51 -6.13 -2.70
N LEU A 33 2.46 -5.39 -3.81
CA LEU A 33 3.64 -4.99 -4.58
C LEU A 33 3.69 -3.48 -4.86
N THR A 34 4.88 -2.92 -5.07
CA THR A 34 5.02 -1.54 -5.55
C THR A 34 4.60 -1.43 -7.01
N THR A 35 4.38 -0.22 -7.52
CA THR A 35 4.12 -0.01 -8.96
C THR A 35 5.24 -0.56 -9.84
N MET A 36 6.51 -0.42 -9.41
CA MET A 36 7.65 -0.84 -10.21
C MET A 36 7.76 -2.37 -10.25
N ASP A 37 7.62 -3.03 -9.10
CA ASP A 37 7.70 -4.50 -9.04
C ASP A 37 6.56 -5.15 -9.83
N LEU A 38 5.35 -4.61 -9.69
CA LEU A 38 4.18 -5.08 -10.42
C LEU A 38 4.33 -4.88 -11.94
N TYR A 39 4.93 -3.77 -12.36
CA TYR A 39 5.23 -3.51 -13.77
C TYR A 39 6.29 -4.50 -14.30
N ASN A 40 7.37 -4.72 -13.56
CA ASN A 40 8.43 -5.64 -13.97
C ASN A 40 7.92 -7.08 -14.14
N GLU A 41 7.09 -7.55 -13.20
CA GLU A 41 6.42 -8.86 -13.30
C GLU A 41 5.45 -8.92 -14.50
N ALA A 42 4.70 -7.85 -14.75
CA ALA A 42 3.81 -7.78 -15.90
C ALA A 42 4.57 -7.82 -17.23
N VAL A 43 5.71 -7.11 -17.34
CA VAL A 43 6.58 -7.12 -18.53
C VAL A 43 7.24 -8.48 -18.72
N ALA A 44 7.66 -9.15 -17.64
CA ALA A 44 8.25 -10.49 -17.75
C ALA A 44 7.27 -11.52 -18.36
N ILE A 45 5.97 -11.35 -18.13
CA ILE A 45 4.93 -12.27 -18.62
C ILE A 45 4.36 -11.82 -19.98
N TYR A 46 4.11 -10.52 -20.15
CA TYR A 46 3.36 -9.97 -21.28
C TYR A 46 4.21 -9.17 -22.28
N GLY A 47 5.48 -8.96 -21.96
CA GLY A 47 6.47 -8.28 -22.80
C GLY A 47 6.15 -6.81 -23.02
N ASP A 48 6.57 -6.29 -24.18
CA ASP A 48 6.49 -4.88 -24.55
C ASP A 48 5.05 -4.33 -24.67
N ARG A 49 4.05 -5.22 -24.68
CA ARG A 49 2.63 -4.85 -24.79
C ARG A 49 2.09 -4.13 -23.55
N VAL A 50 2.81 -4.20 -22.42
CA VAL A 50 2.47 -3.45 -21.20
C VAL A 50 2.67 -1.93 -21.39
N GLY A 51 3.51 -1.53 -22.35
CA GLY A 51 3.85 -0.13 -22.60
C GLY A 51 4.84 0.40 -21.56
N THR A 52 4.69 1.67 -21.16
CA THR A 52 5.58 2.31 -20.16
C THR A 52 5.01 2.21 -18.75
N VAL A 53 5.87 2.33 -17.73
CA VAL A 53 5.46 2.36 -16.30
C VAL A 53 4.36 3.39 -16.02
N ASN A 54 4.49 4.60 -16.61
CA ASN A 54 3.50 5.68 -16.43
C ASN A 54 2.16 5.35 -17.10
N SER A 55 2.21 4.75 -18.29
CA SER A 55 1.01 4.26 -18.98
C SER A 55 0.33 3.17 -18.17
N PHE A 56 1.09 2.18 -17.70
CA PHE A 56 0.59 1.09 -16.86
C PHE A 56 -0.08 1.60 -15.58
N LYS A 57 0.54 2.54 -14.87
CA LYS A 57 -0.05 3.15 -13.68
C LYS A 57 -1.36 3.91 -13.99
N THR A 58 -1.39 4.65 -15.10
CA THR A 58 -2.50 5.56 -15.43
C THR A 58 -3.68 4.85 -16.08
N HIS A 59 -3.42 3.85 -16.92
CA HIS A 59 -4.43 3.15 -17.71
C HIS A 59 -4.78 1.75 -17.19
N VAL A 60 -3.98 1.17 -16.29
CA VAL A 60 -4.26 -0.13 -15.66
C VAL A 60 -4.55 0.05 -14.17
N LEU A 61 -3.56 0.50 -13.38
CA LEU A 61 -3.69 0.49 -11.92
C LEU A 61 -4.71 1.50 -11.38
N ARG A 62 -4.72 2.73 -11.89
CA ARG A 62 -5.66 3.76 -11.45
C ARG A 62 -7.12 3.40 -11.79
N PRO A 63 -7.46 2.95 -13.01
CA PRO A 63 -8.80 2.45 -13.32
C PRO A 63 -9.23 1.27 -12.44
N MET A 64 -8.36 0.28 -12.22
CA MET A 64 -8.69 -0.85 -11.33
C MET A 64 -8.94 -0.41 -9.87
N ARG A 65 -8.32 0.69 -9.43
CA ARG A 65 -8.62 1.30 -8.13
C ARG A 65 -9.99 1.97 -8.10
N GLU A 66 -10.33 2.71 -9.16
CA GLU A 66 -11.62 3.38 -9.31
C GLU A 66 -12.78 2.36 -9.31
N GLU A 67 -12.58 1.21 -9.96
CA GLU A 67 -13.50 0.06 -9.93
C GLU A 67 -13.47 -0.75 -8.63
N LYS A 68 -12.71 -0.30 -7.61
CA LYS A 68 -12.55 -0.97 -6.30
C LYS A 68 -12.01 -2.41 -6.38
N ILE A 69 -11.34 -2.77 -7.48
CA ILE A 69 -10.66 -4.07 -7.64
C ILE A 69 -9.34 -4.06 -6.86
N LEU A 70 -8.61 -2.94 -6.91
CA LEU A 70 -7.37 -2.74 -6.19
C LEU A 70 -7.52 -1.73 -5.05
N LYS A 71 -6.77 -1.98 -3.98
CA LYS A 71 -6.55 -1.03 -2.87
C LYS A 71 -5.07 -0.68 -2.77
N VAL A 72 -4.81 0.55 -2.37
CA VAL A 72 -3.46 1.02 -2.08
C VAL A 72 -3.24 0.94 -0.58
N ARG A 73 -2.23 0.17 -0.16
CA ARG A 73 -1.74 0.11 1.21
C ARG A 73 -0.47 0.96 1.29
N MET A 74 -0.44 1.90 2.23
CA MET A 74 0.83 2.49 2.64
C MET A 74 1.55 1.45 3.48
N PRO A 75 2.79 1.05 3.14
CA PRO A 75 3.55 0.21 4.05
C PRO A 75 3.68 0.96 5.38
N ASN A 76 3.43 0.26 6.48
CA ASN A 76 3.84 0.74 7.80
C ASN A 76 5.37 0.64 7.82
N VAL A 77 6.05 1.65 7.28
CA VAL A 77 7.48 1.79 7.46
C VAL A 77 7.70 2.26 8.89
N GLU A 78 7.77 1.31 9.82
CA GLU A 78 8.60 1.52 11.00
C GLU A 78 10.03 1.54 10.51
N THR A 79 10.57 2.73 10.27
CA THR A 79 12.00 2.89 10.05
C THR A 79 12.73 2.40 11.29
N ASP A 80 13.90 1.76 11.16
CA ASP A 80 14.71 1.38 12.31
C ASP A 80 15.00 2.58 13.24
N ALA A 81 15.06 3.79 12.67
CA ALA A 81 15.12 5.05 13.41
C ALA A 81 13.89 5.30 14.31
N ARG A 82 12.67 4.96 13.86
CA ARG A 82 11.45 5.04 14.69
C ARG A 82 11.43 3.97 15.77
N ARG A 83 11.92 2.77 15.47
CA ARG A 83 12.05 1.67 16.44
C ARG A 83 13.06 2.02 17.54
N GLN A 84 14.27 2.44 17.16
CA GLN A 84 15.29 2.92 18.11
C GLN A 84 14.82 4.13 18.92
N ALA A 85 14.12 5.09 18.31
CA ALA A 85 13.58 6.24 19.05
C ALA A 85 12.53 5.83 20.08
N ARG A 86 11.70 4.82 19.79
CA ARG A 86 10.73 4.28 20.76
C ARG A 86 11.41 3.50 21.88
N GLU A 87 12.42 2.69 21.56
CA GLU A 87 13.21 1.96 22.56
C GLU A 87 13.97 2.94 23.47
N ALA A 88 14.62 3.96 22.89
CA ALA A 88 15.29 5.02 23.65
C ALA A 88 14.30 5.81 24.52
N HIS A 89 13.09 6.07 24.04
CA HIS A 89 12.05 6.71 24.85
C HIS A 89 11.58 5.80 26.00
N LYS A 90 11.37 4.49 25.75
CA LYS A 90 11.03 3.53 26.80
C LYS A 90 12.13 3.44 27.85
N ALA A 91 13.40 3.39 27.43
CA ALA A 91 14.55 3.39 28.34
C ALA A 91 14.64 4.69 29.16
N ALA A 92 14.41 5.85 28.54
CA ALA A 92 14.40 7.14 29.24
C ALA A 92 13.25 7.27 30.24
N VAL A 93 12.07 6.68 29.94
CA VAL A 93 10.95 6.63 30.88
C VAL A 93 11.25 5.68 32.05
N ALA A 94 11.82 4.50 31.77
CA ALA A 94 12.24 3.54 32.79
C ALA A 94 13.28 4.15 33.76
N ALA A 95 14.31 4.83 33.22
CA ALA A 95 15.33 5.49 34.03
C ALA A 95 14.75 6.61 34.92
N LYS A 96 13.73 7.35 34.45
CA LYS A 96 13.02 8.34 35.27
C LYS A 96 12.22 7.70 36.39
N THR A 97 11.52 6.59 36.12
CA THR A 97 10.78 5.88 37.16
C THR A 97 11.69 5.25 38.21
N ASP A 98 12.86 4.76 37.82
CA ASP A 98 13.83 4.17 38.75
C ASP A 98 14.47 5.24 39.64
N ALA A 99 14.78 6.42 39.08
CA ALA A 99 15.22 7.57 39.87
C ALA A 99 14.17 7.98 40.90
N VAL A 100 12.89 8.06 40.52
CA VAL A 100 11.78 8.39 41.44
C VAL A 100 11.68 7.36 42.57
N LYS A 101 11.76 6.06 42.27
CA LYS A 101 11.75 5.00 43.28
C LYS A 101 12.95 5.07 44.23
N LEU A 102 14.14 5.39 43.71
CA LEU A 102 15.34 5.58 44.53
C LEU A 102 15.18 6.76 45.50
N TYR A 103 14.61 7.88 45.03
CA TYR A 103 14.33 9.05 45.87
C TYR A 103 13.29 8.73 46.96
N GLU A 104 12.22 8.01 46.63
CA GLU A 104 11.23 7.55 47.62
C GLU A 104 11.85 6.63 48.68
N ALA A 105 12.73 5.71 48.26
CA ALA A 105 13.44 4.81 49.18
C ALA A 105 14.41 5.55 50.13
N LEU A 106 15.13 6.55 49.63
CA LEU A 106 16.02 7.38 50.45
C LEU A 106 15.24 8.27 51.44
N GLN A 107 14.11 8.82 51.01
CA GLN A 107 13.22 9.58 51.90
C GLN A 107 12.65 8.70 53.02
N ALA A 108 12.25 7.47 52.72
CA ALA A 108 11.75 6.52 53.70
C ALA A 108 12.81 6.08 54.74
N ARG A 109 14.08 5.93 54.31
CA ARG A 109 15.18 5.51 55.20
C ARG A 109 15.74 6.61 56.09
N TYR A 110 15.84 7.84 55.58
CA TYR A 110 16.59 8.91 56.26
C TYR A 110 15.70 10.08 56.72
N GLY A 111 14.38 10.04 56.50
CA GLY A 111 13.44 11.06 56.97
C GLY A 111 13.62 12.44 56.34
N LEU A 112 14.45 12.55 55.30
CA LEU A 112 14.78 13.81 54.62
C LEU A 112 13.59 14.30 53.78
N LYS A 113 12.87 15.32 54.28
CA LYS A 113 11.93 16.11 53.46
C LYS A 113 12.74 17.06 52.56
N LEU A 114 13.22 16.56 51.42
CA LEU A 114 13.76 17.44 50.39
C LEU A 114 12.60 18.22 49.77
N SER A 115 12.59 19.53 50.01
CA SER A 115 11.68 20.49 49.38
C SER A 115 11.63 20.24 47.88
N LYS A 116 10.42 20.30 47.30
CA LYS A 116 10.13 20.20 45.85
C LYS A 116 10.70 21.39 45.05
N ALA A 117 11.90 21.84 45.38
CA ALA A 117 12.59 22.88 44.63
C ALA A 117 13.30 22.24 43.43
N ASN A 118 12.92 22.70 42.25
CA ASN A 118 13.49 22.38 40.94
C ASN A 118 13.19 20.99 40.37
N ASN A 119 11.89 20.72 40.20
CA ASN A 119 11.43 20.09 38.96
C ASN A 119 11.02 21.15 37.92
N GLU A 120 11.84 22.18 37.71
CA GLU A 120 11.87 22.88 36.41
C GLU A 120 12.52 21.95 35.37
N PHE A 121 11.91 20.79 35.14
CA PHE A 121 11.99 20.16 33.83
C PHE A 121 11.24 21.08 32.89
N LYS A 122 11.88 22.18 32.49
CA LYS A 122 11.46 23.01 31.37
C LYS A 122 11.12 22.02 30.27
N LYS A 123 9.84 21.96 29.90
CA LYS A 123 9.35 21.19 28.75
C LYS A 123 10.13 21.70 27.53
N LYS A 124 11.33 21.16 27.30
CA LYS A 124 12.08 21.38 26.07
C LYS A 124 11.11 20.94 24.99
N LYS A 125 10.67 21.90 24.17
CA LYS A 125 9.77 21.68 23.04
C LYS A 125 10.24 20.39 22.37
N GLN A 126 9.37 19.39 22.32
CA GLN A 126 9.66 18.17 21.60
C GLN A 126 10.19 18.59 20.22
N PRO A 127 11.37 18.11 19.79
CA PRO A 127 11.81 18.37 18.44
C PRO A 127 10.69 17.87 17.53
N LYS A 128 10.12 18.78 16.72
CA LYS A 128 9.24 18.39 15.62
C LYS A 128 10.09 17.46 14.78
N PHE A 129 9.84 16.16 14.90
CA PHE A 129 10.50 15.15 14.09
C PHE A 129 10.31 15.61 12.64
N GLY A 130 11.41 16.04 12.02
CA GLY A 130 11.44 16.32 10.60
C GLY A 130 10.83 15.10 9.93
N LYS A 131 9.80 15.33 9.12
CA LYS A 131 9.15 14.27 8.35
C LYS A 131 10.27 13.56 7.59
N GLN A 132 10.71 12.41 8.09
CA GLN A 132 11.69 11.60 7.38
C GLN A 132 11.04 11.26 6.06
N THR A 133 11.65 11.77 5.00
CA THR A 133 11.42 11.51 3.59
C THR A 133 11.80 10.07 3.24
N GLY A 134 11.35 9.09 4.02
CA GLY A 134 11.14 7.76 3.51
C GLY A 134 9.78 7.80 2.83
N GLN A 135 9.74 8.14 1.54
CA GLN A 135 8.51 7.96 0.75
C GLN A 135 8.20 6.46 0.76
N ALA A 136 7.41 6.04 1.75
CA ALA A 136 6.81 4.72 1.80
C ALA A 136 6.07 4.54 0.48
N SER A 137 6.66 3.76 -0.42
CA SER A 137 6.11 3.58 -1.76
C SER A 137 4.77 2.87 -1.62
N SER A 138 3.73 3.47 -2.19
CA SER A 138 2.38 2.92 -2.16
C SER A 138 2.37 1.49 -2.71
N LEU A 139 1.91 0.54 -1.91
CA LEU A 139 1.78 -0.86 -2.29
C LEU A 139 0.38 -1.13 -2.81
N TRP A 140 0.28 -1.80 -3.95
CA TRP A 140 -0.97 -2.25 -4.55
C TRP A 140 -1.34 -3.63 -4.01
N GLN A 141 -2.62 -3.82 -3.68
CA GLN A 141 -3.17 -5.08 -3.21
C GLN A 141 -4.55 -5.30 -3.83
N LEU A 142 -4.97 -6.56 -4.01
CA LEU A 142 -6.36 -6.88 -4.30
C LEU A 142 -7.28 -6.43 -3.16
N ALA A 143 -8.44 -5.87 -3.51
CA ALA A 143 -9.41 -5.41 -2.54
C ALA A 143 -9.98 -6.58 -1.74
N SER A 144 -10.42 -7.63 -2.44
CA SER A 144 -11.00 -8.85 -1.87
C SER A 144 -9.94 -9.91 -1.58
N SER A 145 -9.91 -10.40 -0.33
CA SER A 145 -9.04 -11.51 0.08
C SER A 145 -9.51 -12.87 -0.43
N TYR A 146 -10.82 -13.06 -0.57
CA TYR A 146 -11.40 -14.30 -1.12
C TYR A 146 -11.02 -14.49 -2.58
N GLU A 147 -11.13 -13.42 -3.37
CA GLU A 147 -10.73 -13.41 -4.77
C GLU A 147 -9.23 -13.69 -4.95
N ALA A 148 -8.40 -13.12 -4.05
CA ALA A 148 -6.97 -13.38 -4.05
C ALA A 148 -6.65 -14.86 -3.79
N GLN A 149 -7.40 -15.55 -2.93
CA GLN A 149 -7.20 -16.97 -2.66
C GLN A 149 -7.58 -17.85 -3.86
N GLU A 150 -8.72 -17.57 -4.51
CA GLU A 150 -9.14 -18.32 -5.69
C GLU A 150 -8.17 -18.13 -6.85
N LEU A 151 -7.77 -16.89 -7.14
CA LEU A 151 -6.82 -16.59 -8.21
C LEU A 151 -5.41 -17.10 -7.91
N ALA A 152 -5.01 -17.21 -6.64
CA ALA A 152 -3.71 -17.77 -6.27
C ALA A 152 -3.61 -19.28 -6.60
N LYS A 153 -4.74 -20.00 -6.56
CA LYS A 153 -4.79 -21.43 -6.96
C LYS A 153 -4.53 -21.62 -8.45
N GLU A 154 -4.91 -20.64 -9.27
CA GLU A 154 -4.68 -20.65 -10.72
C GLU A 154 -3.21 -20.34 -11.08
N GLY A 155 -2.44 -19.77 -10.16
CA GLY A 155 -1.03 -19.42 -10.37
C GLY A 155 -0.81 -18.20 -11.27
N LEU A 156 0.46 -17.97 -11.66
CA LEU A 156 0.80 -16.91 -12.61
C LEU A 156 0.36 -17.32 -14.01
N PRO A 157 -0.29 -16.42 -14.78
CA PRO A 157 -0.73 -16.73 -16.12
C PRO A 157 0.49 -16.96 -17.01
N THR A 158 0.45 -18.02 -17.83
CA THR A 158 1.52 -18.27 -18.80
C THR A 158 1.44 -17.27 -19.95
N PRO A 159 2.56 -16.97 -20.64
CA PRO A 159 2.53 -16.10 -21.82
C PRO A 159 1.57 -16.60 -22.91
N GLN A 160 1.41 -17.93 -23.02
CA GLN A 160 0.51 -18.58 -23.98
C GLN A 160 -0.97 -18.36 -23.60
N GLU A 161 -1.32 -18.51 -22.32
CA GLU A 161 -2.65 -18.16 -21.81
C GLU A 161 -2.96 -16.69 -22.08
N MET A 162 -2.02 -15.80 -21.79
CA MET A 162 -2.18 -14.38 -22.02
C MET A 162 -2.35 -14.03 -23.52
N ALA A 163 -1.67 -14.75 -24.41
CA ALA A 163 -1.85 -14.60 -25.85
C ALA A 163 -3.24 -15.09 -26.32
N GLN A 164 -3.73 -16.21 -25.79
CA GLN A 164 -5.08 -16.72 -26.10
C GLN A 164 -6.18 -15.81 -25.56
N ILE A 165 -6.03 -15.32 -24.32
CA ILE A 165 -6.95 -14.36 -23.70
C ILE A 165 -6.96 -13.06 -24.51
N GLY A 166 -5.78 -12.55 -24.90
CA GLY A 166 -5.66 -11.38 -25.78
C GLY A 166 -6.42 -11.55 -27.11
N LYS A 167 -6.31 -12.71 -27.76
CA LYS A 167 -7.05 -13.02 -29.00
C LYS A 167 -8.57 -13.09 -28.79
N LYS A 168 -9.03 -13.74 -27.71
CA LYS A 168 -10.46 -13.81 -27.35
C LYS A 168 -11.05 -12.41 -27.12
N TYR A 169 -10.34 -11.55 -26.40
CA TYR A 169 -10.78 -10.20 -26.13
C TYR A 169 -10.71 -9.27 -27.37
N ALA A 170 -9.70 -9.42 -28.23
CA ALA A 170 -9.66 -8.70 -29.51
C ALA A 170 -10.86 -9.05 -30.40
N ALA A 171 -11.26 -10.33 -30.43
CA ALA A 171 -12.45 -10.78 -31.16
C ALA A 171 -13.75 -10.19 -30.58
N LEU A 172 -13.87 -10.09 -29.25
CA LEU A 172 -15.02 -9.47 -28.58
C LEU A 172 -15.08 -7.95 -28.76
N GLY A 173 -13.92 -7.27 -28.82
CA GLY A 173 -13.82 -5.83 -29.13
C GLY A 173 -14.34 -5.48 -30.50
N GLY A 174 -13.92 -6.25 -31.51
CA GLY A 174 -14.40 -6.09 -32.88
C GLY A 174 -15.88 -6.44 -33.08
N GLN A 175 -16.51 -7.13 -32.13
CA GLN A 175 -17.96 -7.36 -32.12
C GLN A 175 -18.73 -6.22 -31.45
N LEU A 176 -18.19 -5.61 -30.38
CA LEU A 176 -18.80 -4.47 -29.70
C LEU A 176 -18.72 -3.19 -30.55
N GLU A 177 -17.60 -2.93 -31.24
CA GLU A 177 -17.50 -1.81 -32.19
C GLU A 177 -18.47 -1.95 -33.38
N LYS A 178 -18.86 -3.18 -33.74
CA LYS A 178 -19.89 -3.43 -34.76
C LYS A 178 -21.31 -3.28 -34.22
N ALA A 179 -21.52 -3.38 -32.91
CA ALA A 179 -22.83 -3.27 -32.27
C ALA A 179 -23.20 -1.83 -31.87
N GLU A 180 -22.21 -0.95 -31.68
CA GLU A 180 -22.42 0.49 -31.41
C GLU A 180 -22.64 1.34 -32.67
N VAL A 181 -22.53 0.76 -33.87
CA VAL A 181 -22.87 1.40 -35.16
C VAL A 181 -24.23 0.88 -35.64
N VAL A 182 -25.30 1.15 -34.89
CA VAL A 182 -26.70 1.11 -35.35
C VAL A 182 -27.49 2.23 -34.68
#